data_AF-A0A9X5CR52-F1
#
_entry.id   AF-A0A9X5CR52-F1
#
_cell.length_a   1.000
_cell.length_b   1.000
_cell.length_c   1.000
_cell.angle_alpha   90.00
_cell.angle_beta   90.00
_cell.angle_gamma   90.00
#
_symmetry.space_group_name_H-M   'P 1'
#
loop_
_entity.id
_entity.type
_entity.pdbx_description
1 polymer ?
#
loop_
_entity_poly.entity_id
_entity_poly.type
_entity_poly.pdbx_seq_one_letter_code
_entity_poly.pdbx_strand_id
1 'polypeptide(L)'
;GVPQARHAHQLWSGGAHALEDLVPGTVDRLRAAGAHRQPVTTNMVVLSPYGWYRRWDESHFMLLCTRDLLEATLREQVLADGRIELLDRTEVLSLDGT
;
A
#
# COMPACT_ATOMS: atom_id res chain seq x y z
N GLY A 1 -10.49 -9.76 -12.73
CA GLY A 1 -9.56 -9.73 -11.59
C GLY A 1 -8.29 -9.07 -12.05
N VAL A 2 -7.74 -8.15 -11.26
CA VAL A 2 -6.48 -7.45 -11.59
C VAL A 2 -5.34 -8.47 -11.64
N PRO A 3 -4.39 -8.37 -12.59
CA PRO A 3 -3.18 -9.16 -12.55
C PRO A 3 -2.57 -9.11 -11.14
N GLN A 4 -2.25 -10.28 -10.58
CA GLN A 4 -1.64 -10.47 -9.25
C GLN A 4 -2.57 -10.34 -8.02
N ALA A 5 -3.89 -10.19 -8.13
CA ALA A 5 -4.79 -10.00 -6.97
C ALA A 5 -4.68 -11.05 -5.83
N ARG A 6 -4.15 -12.26 -6.11
CA ARG A 6 -3.94 -13.34 -5.11
C ARG A 6 -2.54 -13.39 -4.50
N HIS A 7 -1.62 -12.50 -4.88
CA HIS A 7 -0.29 -12.42 -4.26
C HIS A 7 -0.36 -11.64 -2.95
N ALA A 8 0.60 -11.87 -2.05
CA ALA A 8 0.72 -11.07 -0.84
C ALA A 8 0.96 -9.59 -1.22
N HIS A 9 0.02 -8.72 -0.86
CA HIS A 9 0.16 -7.29 -1.06
C HIS A 9 0.59 -6.68 0.27
N GLN A 10 1.89 -6.48 0.36
CA GLN A 10 2.55 -5.95 1.54
C GLN A 10 3.07 -4.56 1.20
N LEU A 11 2.55 -3.54 1.87
CA LEU A 11 3.08 -2.20 1.77
C LEU A 11 4.07 -2.00 2.92
N TRP A 12 5.36 -1.91 2.60
CA TRP A 12 6.42 -1.66 3.58
C TRP A 12 6.27 -0.27 4.20
N SER A 13 6.76 -0.06 5.43
CA SER A 13 6.58 1.20 6.18
C SER A 13 7.02 2.44 5.40
N GLY A 14 8.09 2.37 4.61
CA GLY A 14 8.51 3.48 3.74
C GLY A 14 7.46 3.83 2.68
N GLY A 15 6.84 2.82 2.06
CA GLY A 15 5.73 3.03 1.11
C GLY A 15 4.46 3.52 1.81
N ALA A 16 4.20 3.07 3.04
CA ALA A 16 3.08 3.56 3.85
C ALA A 16 3.25 5.05 4.21
N HIS A 17 4.45 5.47 4.59
CA HIS A 17 4.74 6.88 4.87
C HIS A 17 4.60 7.73 3.60
N ALA A 18 5.19 7.30 2.48
CA ALA A 18 5.06 8.01 1.21
C ALA A 18 3.59 8.13 0.76
N LEU A 19 2.78 7.10 1.00
CA LEU A 19 1.35 7.12 0.70
C LEU A 19 0.60 8.12 1.57
N GLU A 20 0.93 8.17 2.86
CA GLU A 20 0.36 9.12 3.81
C GLU A 20 0.75 10.57 3.46
N ASP A 21 1.98 10.80 3.00
CA ASP A 21 2.43 12.12 2.54
C ASP A 21 1.70 12.59 1.27
N LEU A 22 1.45 11.67 0.33
CA LEU A 22 0.79 11.97 -0.95
C LEU A 22 -0.73 12.08 -0.82
N VAL A 23 -1.36 11.22 -0.02
CA VAL A 23 -2.80 11.14 0.18
C VAL A 23 -3.10 11.00 1.68
N PRO A 24 -3.06 12.11 2.44
CA PRO A 24 -3.19 12.09 3.89
C PRO A 24 -4.48 11.43 4.39
N GLY A 25 -4.35 10.64 5.46
CA GLY A 25 -5.39 9.85 6.09
C GLY A 25 -5.56 8.45 5.48
N THR A 26 -4.79 8.08 4.46
CA THR A 26 -4.95 6.79 3.79
C THR A 26 -4.65 5.61 4.70
N VAL A 27 -3.59 5.67 5.50
CA VAL A 27 -3.19 4.55 6.36
C VAL A 27 -4.31 4.21 7.36
N ASP A 28 -4.90 5.21 7.99
CA ASP A 28 -5.98 5.01 8.94
C ASP A 28 -7.26 4.50 8.28
N ARG A 29 -7.60 4.98 7.08
CA ARG A 29 -8.74 4.44 6.32
C ARG A 29 -8.54 2.98 5.94
N LEU A 30 -7.35 2.61 5.47
CA LEU A 30 -7.02 1.22 5.16
C LEU A 30 -7.17 0.34 6.40
N ARG A 31 -6.66 0.80 7.55
CA ARG A 31 -6.80 0.09 8.82
C ARG A 31 -8.26 -0.06 9.24
N ALA A 32 -9.06 1.00 9.12
CA ALA A 32 -10.50 0.97 9.39
C ALA A 32 -11.24 0.00 8.46
N ALA A 33 -10.77 -0.13 7.20
CA ALA A 33 -11.33 -1.05 6.21
C ALA A 33 -10.78 -2.49 6.33
N GLY A 34 -9.97 -2.79 7.35
CA GLY A 34 -9.50 -4.14 7.67
C GLY A 34 -8.05 -4.44 7.30
N ALA A 35 -7.26 -3.46 6.88
CA ALA A 35 -5.82 -3.65 6.68
C ALA A 35 -5.10 -3.89 8.02
N HIS A 36 -4.19 -4.86 8.05
CA HIS A 36 -3.43 -5.20 9.24
C HIS A 36 -2.05 -4.55 9.23
N ARG A 37 -1.72 -3.82 10.30
CA ARG A 37 -0.37 -3.32 10.55
C ARG A 37 0.42 -4.39 11.29
N GLN A 38 1.45 -4.93 10.66
CA GLN A 38 2.30 -5.97 11.24
C GLN A 38 3.72 -5.42 11.48
N PRO A 39 4.10 -5.14 12.74
CA PRO A 39 5.48 -4.84 13.11
C PRO A 39 6.42 -5.98 12.69
N VAL A 40 7.48 -5.64 11.98
CA VAL A 40 8.47 -6.62 11.49
C VAL A 40 9.41 -7.00 12.63
N THR A 41 9.69 -8.29 12.78
CA THR A 41 10.51 -8.92 13.83
C THR A 41 9.95 -8.88 15.26
N THR A 42 9.14 -7.89 15.61
CA THR A 42 8.46 -7.86 16.92
C THR A 42 7.32 -8.88 16.97
N ASN A 43 6.42 -8.85 15.97
CA ASN A 43 5.25 -9.72 15.86
C ASN A 43 5.30 -10.66 14.65
N MET A 44 6.48 -10.80 14.04
CA MET A 44 6.73 -11.66 12.89
C MET A 44 7.95 -12.53 13.16
N VAL A 45 7.87 -13.80 12.75
CA VAL A 45 9.03 -14.70 12.76
C VAL A 45 9.62 -14.73 11.35
N VAL A 46 10.91 -14.44 11.24
CA VAL A 46 11.64 -14.37 9.97
C VAL A 46 12.84 -15.31 10.03
N LEU A 47 12.93 -16.23 9.08
CA LEU A 47 14.08 -17.11 8.89
C LEU A 47 14.95 -16.57 7.75
N SER A 48 16.24 -16.45 7.99
CA SER A 48 17.24 -16.11 6.99
C SER A 48 18.26 -17.25 6.83
N PRO A 49 19.15 -17.19 5.84
CA PRO A 49 20.25 -18.15 5.70
C PRO A 49 21.16 -18.24 6.94
N TYR A 50 21.18 -17.21 7.78
CA TYR A 50 21.97 -17.15 9.02
C TYR A 50 21.16 -17.54 10.28
N GLY A 51 19.94 -18.03 10.10
CA GLY A 51 19.04 -18.41 11.20
C GLY A 51 17.89 -17.42 11.42
N TRP A 52 17.17 -17.65 12.52
CA TRP A 52 16.00 -16.86 12.90
C TRP A 52 16.42 -15.45 13.34
N TYR A 53 15.67 -14.44 12.88
CA TYR A 53 15.86 -13.08 13.36
C TYR A 53 15.56 -13.00 14.86
N ARG A 54 16.41 -12.28 15.60
CA ARG A 54 16.12 -11.90 16.99
C ARG A 54 14.92 -10.93 17.02
N ARG A 55 14.23 -10.82 18.14
CA ARG A 55 13.22 -9.76 18.31
C ARG A 55 13.88 -8.45 18.76
N TRP A 56 13.37 -7.32 18.28
CA TRP A 56 13.73 -5.98 18.75
C TRP A 56 12.50 -5.06 18.70
N ASP A 57 12.63 -3.87 19.29
CA ASP A 57 11.61 -2.83 19.25
C ASP A 57 11.30 -2.44 17.82
N GLU A 58 10.06 -2.06 17.54
CA GLU A 58 9.62 -1.86 16.16
C GLU A 58 10.48 -0.82 15.42
N SER A 59 11.15 -1.26 14.35
CA SER A 59 11.86 -0.36 13.42
C SER A 59 11.12 -0.19 12.09
N HIS A 60 10.34 -1.20 11.69
CA HIS A 60 9.57 -1.22 10.45
C HIS A 60 8.28 -2.01 10.64
N PHE A 61 7.30 -1.75 9.79
CA PHE A 61 6.05 -2.50 9.72
C PHE A 61 5.65 -2.78 8.27
N MET A 62 4.75 -3.74 8.10
CA MET A 62 4.02 -3.96 6.86
C MET A 62 2.55 -3.61 7.08
N LEU A 63 1.94 -2.89 6.14
CA LEU A 63 0.49 -2.86 5.99
C LEU A 63 0.08 -4.00 5.05
N LEU A 64 -0.71 -4.92 5.58
CA LEU A 64 -1.21 -6.10 4.91
C LEU A 64 -2.66 -5.86 4.52
N CYS A 65 -2.92 -5.82 3.22
CA CYS A 65 -4.26 -5.71 2.64
C CYS A 65 -4.28 -6.39 1.27
N THR A 66 -5.44 -6.56 0.66
CA THR A 66 -5.51 -6.95 -0.76
C THR A 66 -5.21 -5.75 -1.64
N ARG A 67 -4.80 -6.00 -2.89
CA ARG A 67 -4.67 -4.93 -3.90
C ARG A 67 -5.97 -4.15 -4.06
N ASP A 68 -7.07 -4.89 -4.13
CA ASP A 68 -8.39 -4.32 -4.39
C ASP A 68 -8.79 -3.37 -3.26
N LEU A 69 -8.49 -3.71 -1.99
CA LEU A 69 -8.74 -2.81 -0.86
C LEU A 69 -7.89 -1.54 -0.95
N LEU A 70 -6.60 -1.68 -1.27
CA LEU A 70 -5.70 -0.55 -1.44
C LEU A 70 -6.16 0.40 -2.55
N GLU A 71 -6.41 -0.15 -3.75
CA GLU A 71 -6.81 0.62 -4.92
C GLU A 71 -8.19 1.25 -4.75
N ALA A 72 -9.16 0.56 -4.15
CA ALA A 72 -10.49 1.13 -3.89
C ALA A 72 -10.40 2.31 -2.91
N THR A 73 -9.69 2.13 -1.79
CA THR A 73 -9.54 3.18 -0.76
C THR A 73 -8.79 4.41 -1.30
N LEU A 74 -7.77 4.20 -2.14
CA LEU A 74 -7.05 5.29 -2.78
C LEU A 74 -7.88 5.99 -3.85
N ARG A 75 -8.54 5.22 -4.72
CA ARG A 75 -9.38 5.78 -5.79
C ARG A 75 -10.51 6.63 -5.20
N GLU A 76 -11.17 6.17 -4.15
CA GLU A 76 -12.21 6.94 -3.47
C GLU A 76 -11.68 8.28 -2.94
N GLN A 77 -10.53 8.27 -2.26
CA GLN A 77 -9.92 9.49 -1.72
C GLN A 77 -9.46 10.47 -2.78
N VAL A 78 -8.75 9.96 -3.78
CA VAL A 78 -8.18 10.78 -4.86
C VAL A 78 -9.29 11.42 -5.69
N LEU A 79 -10.35 10.67 -6.01
CA LEU A 79 -11.47 11.21 -6.80
C LEU A 79 -12.44 12.09 -5.99
N ALA A 80 -12.32 12.13 -4.66
CA ALA A 80 -13.02 13.11 -3.85
C ALA A 80 -12.39 14.52 -3.95
N ASP A 81 -11.15 14.62 -4.44
CA ASP A 81 -10.50 15.90 -4.71
C ASP A 81 -10.99 16.48 -6.04
N GLY A 82 -11.73 17.60 -5.98
CA GLY A 82 -12.28 18.25 -7.16
C GLY A 82 -11.25 18.81 -8.15
N ARG A 83 -9.95 18.78 -7.82
CA ARG A 83 -8.85 19.11 -8.74
C ARG A 83 -8.48 17.95 -9.66
N ILE A 84 -9.00 16.74 -9.40
CA ILE A 84 -8.63 15.51 -10.10
C ILE A 84 -9.83 15.03 -10.93
N GLU A 85 -9.60 14.85 -12.22
CA GLU A 85 -10.58 14.31 -13.16
C GLU A 85 -10.16 12.91 -13.63
N LEU A 86 -11.09 11.95 -13.60
CA LEU A 86 -10.87 10.61 -14.13
C LEU A 86 -11.32 10.54 -15.59
N LEU A 87 -10.36 10.34 -16.50
CA LEU A 87 -10.63 10.01 -17.89
C LEU A 87 -10.70 8.48 -18.06
N ASP A 88 -11.89 7.91 -17.91
CA ASP A 88 -12.11 6.48 -18.10
C ASP A 88 -12.13 6.09 -19.60
N ARG A 89 -11.84 4.83 -19.91
CA ARG A 89 -11.78 4.28 -21.28
C ARG A 89 -10.91 5.09 -22.24
N THR A 90 -9.87 5.73 -21.70
CA THR A 90 -8.92 6.55 -22.45
C THR A 90 -7.58 5.81 -22.50
N GLU A 91 -7.01 5.69 -23.70
CA GLU A 91 -5.72 5.04 -23.93
C GLU A 91 -4.67 6.08 -24.33
N VAL A 92 -3.48 5.99 -23.73
CA VAL A 92 -2.34 6.84 -24.09
C VAL A 92 -1.62 6.21 -25.28
N LEU A 93 -1.64 6.88 -26.44
CA LEU A 93 -1.14 6.33 -27.71
C LEU A 93 0.34 6.63 -27.97
N SER A 94 0.76 7.86 -27.67
CA SER A 94 2.14 8.31 -27.80
C SER A 94 2.40 9.42 -26.79
N LEU A 95 3.69 9.67 -26.54
CA LEU A 95 4.14 10.89 -25.90
C LEU A 95 4.76 11.76 -27.00
N ASP A 96 4.07 12.84 -27.36
CA ASP A 96 4.57 13.79 -28.34
C ASP A 96 5.38 14.87 -27.60
N GLY A 97 6.64 14.57 -27.29
CA GLY A 97 7.56 15.48 -26.59
C GLY A 97 9.02 15.26 -26.98
N THR A 98 9.78 16.36 -27.09
CA THR A 98 11.24 16.41 -27.33
C THR A 98 12.07 16.28 -26.06
#